data_AF-A0A517SSY0-F1
#
_entry.id   AF-A0A517SSY0-F1
#
_cell.length_a   1.000
_cell.length_b   1.000
_cell.length_c   1.000
_cell.angle_alpha   90.00
_cell.angle_beta   90.00
_cell.angle_gamma   90.00
#
_symmetry.space_group_name_H-M   'P 1'
#
loop_
_entity.id
_entity.type
_entity.pdbx_description
1 polymer ?
#
loop_
_entity_poly.entity_id
_entity_poly.type
_entity_poly.pdbx_seq_one_letter_code
_entity_poly.pdbx_strand_id
1 'polypeptide(L)'
;MKQLNQYLAQRANYEDGRRGSFWAGRYGSTRLVDDAALLACTVYIDLNRIRAGLDKPFDQHSSGALGHRITEVLRAQYEADQAQAEALARRHRFDLREKGADRCRVLSKLELDEAQDAVGSAPSRSGKRCSDKGFLPISFERYMELLKWTLGMHEDGEIELPAALRFSKLPAKAWLSMANRFGELFGSVAGSLDSMSEERKHVSGDAYFIRKQARVVLQI
;
A
#
# COMPACT_ATOMS: atom_id res chain seq x y z
N MET A 1 -16.10 7.40 -7.34
CA MET A 1 -15.09 8.37 -6.87
C MET A 1 -15.49 9.84 -7.01
N LYS A 2 -16.41 10.24 -7.91
CA LYS A 2 -16.74 11.65 -8.15
C LYS A 2 -17.06 12.44 -6.88
N GLN A 3 -17.93 11.93 -6.00
CA GLN A 3 -18.32 12.62 -4.76
C GLN A 3 -17.16 12.79 -3.77
N LEU A 4 -16.30 11.79 -3.60
CA LEU A 4 -15.10 11.89 -2.74
C LEU A 4 -14.13 12.95 -3.27
N ASN A 5 -13.91 12.96 -4.58
CA ASN A 5 -12.91 13.80 -5.21
C ASN A 5 -13.40 15.24 -5.43
N GLN A 6 -14.72 15.45 -5.51
CA GLN A 6 -15.33 16.74 -5.85
C GLN A 6 -15.01 17.81 -4.82
N TYR A 7 -15.17 17.53 -3.53
CA TYR A 7 -14.92 18.52 -2.47
C TYR A 7 -13.47 19.01 -2.51
N LEU A 8 -12.50 18.08 -2.57
CA LEU A 8 -11.08 18.41 -2.64
C LEU A 8 -10.73 19.17 -3.93
N ALA A 9 -11.28 18.74 -5.07
CA ALA A 9 -11.08 19.41 -6.35
C ALA A 9 -11.60 20.85 -6.34
N GLN A 10 -12.81 21.07 -5.80
CA GLN A 10 -13.42 22.40 -5.70
C GLN A 10 -12.59 23.32 -4.79
N ARG A 11 -12.16 22.81 -3.63
CA ARG A 11 -11.35 23.57 -2.69
C ARG A 11 -9.99 23.95 -3.27
N ALA A 12 -9.27 23.01 -3.87
CA ALA A 12 -7.97 23.28 -4.49
C ALA A 12 -8.09 24.25 -5.68
N ASN A 13 -9.12 24.08 -6.53
CA ASN A 13 -9.39 25.04 -7.61
C ASN A 13 -9.70 26.45 -7.08
N TYR A 14 -10.44 26.56 -5.97
CA TYR A 14 -10.74 27.84 -5.34
C TYR A 14 -9.46 28.49 -4.78
N GLU A 15 -8.64 27.73 -4.06
CA GLU A 15 -7.34 28.18 -3.52
C GLU A 15 -6.38 28.63 -4.64
N ASP A 16 -6.38 27.95 -5.79
CA ASP A 16 -5.54 28.26 -6.96
C ASP A 16 -6.16 29.30 -7.93
N GLY A 17 -7.41 29.76 -7.69
CA GLY A 17 -8.13 30.63 -8.63
C GLY A 17 -8.42 30.00 -10.00
N ARG A 18 -8.43 28.67 -10.09
CA ARG A 18 -8.63 27.90 -11.34
C ARG A 18 -10.09 27.47 -11.52
N ARG A 19 -10.48 27.23 -12.77
CA ARG A 19 -11.77 26.63 -13.15
C ARG A 19 -11.53 25.37 -13.98
N GLY A 20 -12.49 24.44 -13.97
CA GLY A 20 -12.43 23.21 -14.77
C GLY A 20 -12.05 21.95 -13.97
N SER A 21 -11.66 20.90 -14.68
CA SER A 21 -11.34 19.61 -14.08
C SER A 21 -10.00 19.67 -13.37
N PHE A 22 -10.00 19.62 -12.03
CA PHE A 22 -8.77 19.56 -11.22
C PHE A 22 -8.05 18.22 -11.43
N TRP A 23 -8.82 17.14 -11.35
CA TRP A 23 -8.35 15.79 -11.55
C TRP A 23 -8.42 15.44 -13.04
N ALA A 24 -7.35 14.88 -13.60
CA ALA A 24 -7.48 14.12 -14.85
C ALA A 24 -8.35 12.88 -14.60
N GLY A 25 -8.90 12.25 -15.64
CA GLY A 25 -9.68 10.99 -15.56
C GLY A 25 -8.89 9.76 -15.07
N ARG A 26 -7.86 9.97 -14.24
CA ARG A 26 -6.88 9.00 -13.75
C ARG A 26 -7.35 8.24 -12.50
N TYR A 27 -8.47 8.64 -11.89
CA TYR A 27 -8.99 7.98 -10.69
C TYR A 27 -9.98 6.89 -11.07
N GLY A 28 -9.52 5.65 -10.96
CA GLY A 28 -10.33 4.45 -11.10
C GLY A 28 -10.52 3.73 -9.76
N SER A 29 -11.37 2.71 -9.79
CA SER A 29 -11.45 1.70 -8.74
C SER A 29 -11.06 0.37 -9.35
N THR A 30 -10.11 -0.31 -8.73
CA THR A 30 -9.70 -1.67 -9.10
C THR A 30 -10.21 -2.61 -8.03
N ARG A 31 -10.98 -3.61 -8.42
CA ARG A 31 -11.39 -4.70 -7.53
C ARG A 31 -10.23 -5.67 -7.37
N LEU A 32 -9.75 -5.85 -6.14
CA LEU A 32 -8.74 -6.84 -5.79
C LEU A 32 -9.48 -8.12 -5.41
N VAL A 33 -9.25 -9.21 -6.13
CA VAL A 33 -10.09 -10.43 -6.04
C VAL A 33 -9.40 -11.59 -5.34
N ASP A 34 -8.09 -11.50 -5.10
CA ASP A 34 -7.31 -12.47 -4.35
C ASP A 34 -6.18 -11.80 -3.54
N ASP A 35 -5.58 -12.59 -2.65
CA ASP A 35 -4.52 -12.13 -1.75
C ASP A 35 -3.24 -11.74 -2.51
N ALA A 36 -2.94 -12.39 -3.63
CA ALA A 36 -1.78 -12.07 -4.45
C ALA A 36 -1.86 -10.67 -5.05
N ALA A 37 -3.03 -10.29 -5.59
CA ALA A 37 -3.28 -8.94 -6.08
C ALA A 37 -3.33 -7.92 -4.93
N LEU A 38 -3.87 -8.29 -3.77
CA LEU A 38 -3.86 -7.42 -2.59
C LEU A 38 -2.44 -7.13 -2.11
N LEU A 39 -1.61 -8.16 -2.01
CA LEU A 39 -0.20 -8.06 -1.63
C LEU A 39 0.58 -7.24 -2.65
N ALA A 40 0.45 -7.56 -3.95
CA ALA A 40 1.14 -6.81 -5.01
C ALA A 40 0.72 -5.34 -5.08
N CYS A 41 -0.57 -5.04 -4.88
CA CYS A 41 -1.09 -3.67 -4.82
C CYS A 41 -0.47 -2.91 -3.64
N THR A 42 -0.38 -3.55 -2.48
CA THR A 42 0.19 -2.96 -1.26
C THR A 42 1.69 -2.68 -1.45
N VAL A 43 2.44 -3.66 -1.96
CA VAL A 43 3.87 -3.50 -2.30
C VAL A 43 4.07 -2.40 -3.34
N TYR A 44 3.22 -2.35 -4.37
CA TYR A 44 3.28 -1.31 -5.39
C TYR A 44 3.12 0.08 -4.75
N ILE A 45 2.10 0.28 -3.91
CA ILE A 45 1.86 1.55 -3.21
C ILE A 45 3.04 1.92 -2.32
N ASP A 46 3.50 0.99 -1.48
CA ASP A 46 4.55 1.22 -0.49
C ASP A 46 5.91 1.55 -1.14
N LEU A 47 6.21 0.96 -2.30
CA LEU A 47 7.45 1.20 -3.02
C LEU A 47 7.41 2.39 -4.00
N ASN A 48 6.22 2.93 -4.33
CA ASN A 48 6.11 3.98 -5.35
C ASN A 48 6.93 5.25 -5.04
N ARG A 49 6.96 5.69 -3.78
CA ARG A 49 7.73 6.88 -3.39
C ARG A 49 9.24 6.64 -3.43
N ILE A 50 9.67 5.44 -3.04
CA ILE A 50 11.08 5.02 -3.14
C ILE A 50 11.50 4.97 -4.62
N ARG A 51 10.68 4.36 -5.49
CA ARG A 51 10.92 4.28 -6.94
C ARG A 51 10.94 5.66 -7.61
N ALA A 52 10.15 6.61 -7.12
CA ALA A 52 10.15 7.98 -7.58
C ALA A 52 11.34 8.81 -7.06
N GLY A 53 12.22 8.23 -6.21
CA GLY A 53 13.35 8.92 -5.61
C GLY A 53 12.96 9.96 -4.55
N LEU A 54 11.72 9.91 -4.06
CA LEU A 54 11.21 10.87 -3.07
C LEU A 54 11.56 10.48 -1.64
N ASP A 55 11.72 9.18 -1.38
CA ASP A 55 12.00 8.63 -0.06
C ASP A 55 13.20 7.69 -0.11
N LYS A 56 13.97 7.63 0.98
CA LYS A 56 14.99 6.60 1.18
C LYS A 56 14.32 5.26 1.49
N PRO A 57 14.89 4.12 1.04
CA PRO A 57 14.37 2.80 1.39
C PRO A 57 14.27 2.61 2.91
N PHE A 58 13.08 2.21 3.37
CA PHE A 58 12.80 1.80 4.75
C PHE A 58 13.04 2.87 5.83
N ASP A 59 13.02 4.15 5.46
CA ASP A 59 13.09 5.25 6.42
C ASP A 59 11.79 5.36 7.22
N GLN A 60 11.89 5.21 8.55
CA GLN A 60 10.78 5.34 9.48
C GLN A 60 10.18 6.76 9.51
N HIS A 61 10.93 7.80 9.09
CA HIS A 61 10.44 9.18 9.08
C HIS A 61 9.73 9.58 7.78
N SER A 62 9.67 8.67 6.80
CA SER A 62 8.93 8.94 5.56
C SER A 62 7.44 9.18 5.84
N SER A 63 6.88 10.15 5.12
CA SER A 63 5.43 10.44 5.12
C SER A 63 4.62 9.51 4.19
N GLY A 64 5.27 8.54 3.55
CA GLY A 64 4.63 7.53 2.72
C GLY A 64 3.89 6.46 3.53
N ALA A 65 3.11 5.63 2.83
CA ALA A 65 2.39 4.52 3.45
C ALA A 65 3.34 3.54 4.16
N LEU A 66 4.47 3.19 3.53
CA LEU A 66 5.50 2.33 4.14
C LEU A 66 6.09 2.95 5.41
N GLY A 67 6.47 4.24 5.36
CA GLY A 67 7.01 4.96 6.52
C GLY A 67 6.01 4.98 7.69
N HIS A 68 4.72 5.18 7.39
CA HIS A 68 3.65 5.10 8.39
C HIS A 68 3.52 3.70 9.01
N ARG A 69 3.62 2.64 8.19
CA ARG A 69 3.59 1.24 8.69
C ARG A 69 4.79 0.95 9.60
N ILE A 70 6.00 1.34 9.16
CA ILE A 70 7.24 1.18 9.95
C ILE A 70 7.13 1.96 11.26
N THR A 71 6.66 3.21 11.21
CA THR A 71 6.44 4.03 12.42
C THR A 71 5.46 3.37 13.38
N GLU A 72 4.36 2.77 12.90
CA GLU A 72 3.38 2.13 13.77
C GLU A 72 3.98 0.91 14.47
N VAL A 73 4.81 0.12 13.78
CA VAL A 73 5.51 -1.05 14.36
C VAL A 73 6.61 -0.60 15.34
N LEU A 74 7.39 0.42 14.98
CA LEU A 74 8.51 0.95 15.77
C LEU A 74 8.10 2.18 16.59
N ARG A 75 6.84 2.27 17.00
CA ARG A 75 6.26 3.47 17.63
C ARG A 75 7.07 3.98 18.81
N ALA A 76 7.45 3.09 19.73
CA ALA A 76 8.21 3.46 20.92
C ALA A 76 9.56 4.07 20.56
N GLN A 77 10.26 3.51 19.58
CA GLN A 77 11.53 4.05 19.08
C GLN A 77 11.32 5.41 18.40
N TYR A 78 10.31 5.52 17.54
CA TYR A 78 9.98 6.77 16.86
C TYR A 78 9.64 7.88 17.86
N GLU A 79 8.83 7.59 18.88
CA GLU A 79 8.47 8.56 19.93
C GLU A 79 9.70 9.00 20.74
N ALA A 80 10.66 8.10 20.99
CA ALA A 80 11.93 8.43 21.64
C ALA A 80 12.81 9.34 20.75
N ASP A 81 12.96 9.00 19.46
CA ASP A 81 13.74 9.79 18.50
C ASP A 81 13.15 11.20 18.34
N GLN A 82 11.82 11.31 18.29
CA GLN A 82 11.11 12.60 18.28
C GLN A 82 11.36 13.42 19.55
N ALA A 83 11.27 12.81 20.72
CA ALA A 83 11.53 13.50 21.98
C ALA A 83 12.97 14.04 22.04
N GLN A 84 13.95 13.29 21.52
CA GLN A 84 15.33 13.75 21.40
C GLN A 84 15.46 14.91 20.40
N ALA A 85 14.82 14.82 19.24
CA ALA A 85 14.83 15.88 18.23
C ALA A 85 14.18 17.18 18.76
N GLU A 86 13.03 17.07 19.45
CA GLU A 86 12.38 18.20 20.11
C GLU A 86 13.25 18.82 21.20
N ALA A 87 13.92 17.99 22.02
CA ALA A 87 14.84 18.48 23.04
C ALA A 87 16.02 19.26 22.43
N LEU A 88 16.56 18.77 21.31
CA LEU A 88 17.61 19.45 20.56
C LEU A 88 17.11 20.77 19.94
N ALA A 89 15.93 20.75 19.31
CA ALA A 89 15.34 21.96 18.72
C ALA A 89 15.07 23.05 19.76
N ARG A 90 14.57 22.66 20.96
CA ARG A 90 14.40 23.59 22.09
C ARG A 90 15.72 24.23 22.50
N ARG A 91 16.83 23.46 22.56
CA ARG A 91 18.17 24.01 22.85
C ARG A 91 18.62 25.03 21.81
N HIS A 92 18.33 24.77 20.54
CA HIS A 92 18.70 25.66 19.43
C HIS A 92 17.66 26.72 19.08
N ARG A 93 16.58 26.86 19.88
CA ARG A 93 15.45 27.79 19.66
C ARG A 93 14.83 27.65 18.26
N PHE A 94 14.70 26.41 17.79
CA PHE A 94 14.00 26.08 16.54
C PHE A 94 12.66 25.41 16.86
N ASP A 95 11.64 25.69 16.04
CA ASP A 95 10.29 25.11 16.17
C ASP A 95 10.14 23.92 15.20
N LEU A 96 10.15 22.70 15.74
CA LEU A 96 9.83 21.50 14.98
C LEU A 96 8.31 21.35 14.92
N ARG A 97 7.71 21.72 13.79
CA ARG A 97 6.28 21.47 13.51
C ARG A 97 6.00 20.03 13.11
N GLU A 98 6.70 19.07 13.69
CA GLU A 98 6.48 17.67 13.34
C GLU A 98 5.20 17.15 13.99
N LYS A 99 4.36 16.54 13.15
CA LYS A 99 3.18 15.81 13.63
C LYS A 99 3.70 14.45 14.11
N GLY A 100 3.69 14.19 15.42
CA GLY A 100 4.20 12.95 16.01
C GLY A 100 3.57 11.66 15.47
N ALA A 101 3.91 10.51 16.08
CA ALA A 101 3.55 9.16 15.61
C ALA A 101 2.05 8.92 15.36
N ASP A 102 1.18 9.75 15.94
CA ASP A 102 -0.27 9.65 15.76
C ASP A 102 -0.76 9.90 14.33
N ARG A 103 0.02 10.59 13.48
CA ARG A 103 -0.31 10.72 12.05
C ARG A 103 -0.32 9.37 11.33
N CYS A 104 0.39 8.37 11.86
CA CYS A 104 0.56 7.06 11.25
C CYS A 104 -0.59 6.09 11.58
N ARG A 105 -1.46 6.42 12.54
CA ARG A 105 -2.60 5.57 12.98
C ARG A 105 -3.73 5.40 11.96
N VAL A 106 -3.66 6.13 10.85
CA VAL A 106 -4.73 6.17 9.83
C VAL A 106 -4.78 4.93 8.95
N LEU A 107 -3.70 4.16 8.88
CA LEU A 107 -3.64 2.93 8.09
C LEU A 107 -4.13 1.73 8.91
N SER A 108 -4.83 0.82 8.24
CA SER A 108 -5.11 -0.52 8.79
C SER A 108 -3.80 -1.27 9.03
N LYS A 109 -3.81 -2.15 10.04
CA LYS A 109 -2.70 -3.06 10.30
C LYS A 109 -2.42 -3.91 9.06
N LEU A 110 -1.16 -4.23 8.81
CA LEU A 110 -0.78 -5.07 7.68
C LEU A 110 -1.16 -6.53 7.96
N GLU A 111 -0.57 -7.08 9.02
CA GLU A 111 -0.72 -8.47 9.44
C GLU A 111 -2.13 -8.76 9.95
N LEU A 112 -2.72 -9.80 9.39
CA LEU A 112 -3.92 -10.49 9.81
C LEU A 112 -3.50 -11.86 10.36
N ASP A 113 -3.65 -12.09 11.65
CA ASP A 113 -3.38 -13.39 12.25
C ASP A 113 -4.66 -14.23 12.19
N GLU A 114 -4.81 -15.06 11.16
CA GLU A 114 -6.01 -15.90 10.98
C GLU A 114 -6.23 -16.92 12.10
N ALA A 115 -5.19 -17.24 12.88
CA ALA A 115 -5.29 -18.19 13.99
C ALA A 115 -5.78 -17.53 15.29
N GLN A 116 -5.38 -16.28 15.53
CA GLN A 116 -5.66 -15.57 16.79
C GLN A 116 -6.71 -14.46 16.66
N ASP A 117 -6.83 -13.83 15.49
CA ASP A 117 -7.73 -12.70 15.31
C ASP A 117 -9.20 -13.14 15.33
N ALA A 118 -10.04 -12.28 15.91
CA ALA A 118 -11.47 -12.51 15.94
C ALA A 118 -12.08 -12.56 14.53
N VAL A 119 -12.95 -13.55 14.31
CA VAL A 119 -13.74 -13.66 13.09
C VAL A 119 -14.77 -12.53 13.03
N GLY A 120 -15.01 -12.01 11.82
CA GLY A 120 -15.95 -10.91 11.58
C GLY A 120 -15.30 -9.53 11.50
N SER A 121 -16.13 -8.49 11.65
CA SER A 121 -15.70 -7.10 11.58
C SER A 121 -15.00 -6.67 12.86
N ALA A 122 -13.96 -5.83 12.72
CA ALA A 122 -13.26 -5.22 13.86
C ALA A 122 -13.18 -3.70 13.66
N PRO A 123 -14.28 -2.95 13.91
CA PRO A 123 -14.28 -1.50 13.78
C PRO A 123 -13.21 -0.87 14.68
N SER A 124 -12.55 0.17 14.18
CA SER A 124 -11.43 0.80 14.90
C SER A 124 -11.88 1.51 16.17
N ARG A 125 -11.24 1.18 17.30
CA ARG A 125 -11.50 1.85 18.59
C ARG A 125 -10.96 3.28 18.65
N SER A 126 -9.92 3.58 17.88
CA SER A 126 -9.25 4.88 17.90
C SER A 126 -9.99 5.99 17.14
N GLY A 127 -10.98 5.63 16.31
CA GLY A 127 -11.62 6.53 15.35
C GLY A 127 -10.69 7.09 14.25
N LYS A 128 -9.41 6.66 14.18
CA LYS A 128 -8.43 7.17 13.19
C LYS A 128 -8.43 6.41 11.87
N ARG A 129 -8.94 5.18 11.86
CA ARG A 129 -9.04 4.29 10.71
C ARG A 129 -10.40 3.59 10.70
N CYS A 130 -10.75 2.90 9.62
CA CYS A 130 -12.03 2.20 9.51
C CYS A 130 -12.07 0.89 10.29
N SER A 131 -10.95 0.15 10.34
CA SER A 131 -10.86 -1.19 10.93
C SER A 131 -9.54 -1.34 11.68
N ASP A 132 -9.57 -2.02 12.83
CA ASP A 132 -8.37 -2.48 13.56
C ASP A 132 -7.86 -3.82 13.06
N LYS A 133 -8.57 -4.45 12.10
CA LYS A 133 -8.20 -5.72 11.49
C LYS A 133 -7.02 -5.55 10.52
N GLY A 134 -6.14 -6.56 10.51
CA GLY A 134 -5.20 -6.79 9.43
C GLY A 134 -5.88 -7.00 8.08
N PHE A 135 -5.11 -6.95 7.00
CA PHE A 135 -5.64 -7.25 5.66
C PHE A 135 -4.79 -8.22 4.85
N LEU A 136 -3.61 -8.63 5.32
CA LEU A 136 -2.80 -9.64 4.67
C LEU A 136 -2.38 -10.71 5.69
N PRO A 137 -2.45 -12.02 5.37
CA PRO A 137 -2.04 -13.08 6.29
C PRO A 137 -0.51 -13.28 6.29
N ILE A 138 0.24 -12.17 6.40
CA ILE A 138 1.70 -12.13 6.41
C ILE A 138 2.19 -11.29 7.57
N SER A 139 3.22 -11.76 8.27
CA SER A 139 3.85 -10.94 9.31
C SER A 139 4.57 -9.74 8.71
N PHE A 140 4.72 -8.70 9.51
CA PHE A 140 5.41 -7.48 9.07
C PHE A 140 6.87 -7.76 8.67
N GLU A 141 7.57 -8.64 9.37
CA GLU A 141 8.95 -9.02 9.08
C GLU A 141 9.06 -9.68 7.70
N ARG A 142 8.17 -10.63 7.41
CA ARG A 142 8.13 -11.31 6.11
C ARG A 142 7.74 -10.37 4.97
N TYR A 143 6.85 -9.42 5.24
CA TYR A 143 6.54 -8.36 4.28
C TYR A 143 7.76 -7.48 3.98
N MET A 144 8.54 -7.12 5.01
CA MET A 144 9.76 -6.33 4.83
C MET A 144 10.84 -7.09 4.04
N GLU A 145 11.01 -8.39 4.28
CA GLU A 145 11.86 -9.27 3.45
C GLU A 145 11.43 -9.23 1.98
N LEU A 146 10.13 -9.36 1.71
CA LEU A 146 9.59 -9.29 0.36
C LEU A 146 9.84 -7.92 -0.30
N LEU A 147 9.69 -6.83 0.43
CA LEU A 147 9.96 -5.49 -0.11
C LEU A 147 11.44 -5.33 -0.49
N LYS A 148 12.35 -5.77 0.38
CA LYS A 148 13.81 -5.75 0.12
C LYS A 148 14.14 -6.58 -1.11
N TRP A 149 13.62 -7.81 -1.18
CA TRP A 149 13.81 -8.68 -2.33
C TRP A 149 13.27 -8.03 -3.62
N THR A 150 12.07 -7.43 -3.57
CA THR A 150 11.43 -6.76 -4.72
C THR A 150 12.21 -5.54 -5.21
N LEU A 151 12.95 -4.87 -4.33
CA LEU A 151 13.87 -3.78 -4.67
C LEU A 151 15.24 -4.25 -5.17
N GLY A 152 15.49 -5.56 -5.20
CA GLY A 152 16.81 -6.11 -5.52
C GLY A 152 17.83 -5.95 -4.39
N MET A 153 17.38 -5.71 -3.16
CA MET A 153 18.21 -5.58 -1.96
C MET A 153 18.33 -6.93 -1.22
N HIS A 154 18.66 -8.00 -1.94
CA HIS A 154 18.92 -9.34 -1.42
C HIS A 154 20.42 -9.66 -1.54
N GLU A 155 20.92 -10.58 -0.72
CA GLU A 155 22.31 -11.05 -0.81
C GLU A 155 22.51 -11.83 -2.13
N ASP A 156 23.68 -11.68 -2.75
CA ASP A 156 23.99 -12.21 -4.08
C ASP A 156 23.70 -13.72 -4.18
N GLY A 157 22.71 -14.10 -4.99
CA GLY A 157 22.43 -15.49 -5.37
C GLY A 157 21.00 -16.00 -5.15
N GLU A 158 20.16 -15.30 -4.38
CA GLU A 158 18.77 -15.70 -4.15
C GLU A 158 17.82 -15.26 -5.28
N ILE A 159 17.74 -16.09 -6.32
CA ILE A 159 16.83 -15.87 -7.47
C ILE A 159 15.36 -16.19 -7.11
N GLU A 160 15.15 -17.01 -6.08
CA GLU A 160 13.82 -17.47 -5.69
C GLU A 160 13.15 -16.49 -4.72
N LEU A 161 11.84 -16.30 -4.91
CA LEU A 161 11.00 -15.56 -3.99
C LEU A 161 11.16 -16.20 -2.59
N PRO A 162 11.26 -15.44 -1.48
CA PRO A 162 11.38 -16.03 -0.16
C PRO A 162 10.30 -17.10 0.05
N ALA A 163 10.73 -18.34 0.32
CA ALA A 163 9.89 -19.55 0.33
C ALA A 163 8.67 -19.48 1.28
N ALA A 164 8.61 -18.44 2.13
CA ALA A 164 7.56 -18.17 3.09
C ALA A 164 6.33 -17.41 2.53
N LEU A 165 6.34 -16.96 1.27
CA LEU A 165 5.18 -16.30 0.67
C LEU A 165 4.16 -17.33 0.18
N ARG A 166 3.35 -17.83 1.12
CA ARG A 166 2.25 -18.77 0.86
C ARG A 166 1.20 -18.28 -0.16
N PHE A 167 1.27 -17.02 -0.60
CA PHE A 167 0.19 -16.31 -1.31
C PHE A 167 0.12 -16.51 -2.82
N SER A 168 1.00 -17.29 -3.43
CA SER A 168 0.72 -17.91 -4.74
C SER A 168 1.93 -18.68 -5.24
N LYS A 169 1.68 -19.69 -6.08
CA LYS A 169 2.67 -20.33 -6.94
C LYS A 169 3.18 -19.39 -8.06
N LEU A 170 3.23 -18.07 -7.81
CA LEU A 170 3.63 -17.07 -8.80
C LEU A 170 5.14 -17.14 -9.03
N PRO A 171 5.59 -17.26 -10.28
CA PRO A 171 6.99 -17.11 -10.63
C PRO A 171 7.48 -15.70 -10.28
N ALA A 172 8.75 -15.60 -9.84
CA ALA A 172 9.42 -14.35 -9.50
C ALA A 172 9.22 -13.24 -10.57
N LYS A 173 9.28 -13.59 -11.85
CA LYS A 173 9.08 -12.65 -12.98
C LYS A 173 7.65 -12.09 -13.03
N ALA A 174 6.65 -12.93 -12.80
CA ALA A 174 5.26 -12.51 -12.75
C ALA A 174 5.03 -11.60 -11.53
N TRP A 175 5.57 -11.98 -10.38
CA TRP A 175 5.56 -11.17 -9.17
C TRP A 175 6.18 -9.78 -9.39
N LEU A 176 7.41 -9.70 -9.90
CA LEU A 176 8.07 -8.42 -10.17
C LEU A 176 7.26 -7.55 -11.14
N SER A 177 6.59 -8.17 -12.12
CA SER A 177 5.71 -7.44 -13.03
C SER A 177 4.50 -6.88 -12.28
N MET A 178 3.84 -7.68 -11.43
CA MET A 178 2.70 -7.24 -10.61
C MET A 178 3.09 -6.12 -9.65
N ALA A 179 4.19 -6.28 -8.92
CA ALA A 179 4.64 -5.36 -7.88
C ALA A 179 5.23 -4.05 -8.44
N ASN A 180 5.84 -4.07 -9.64
CA ASN A 180 6.44 -2.88 -10.26
C ASN A 180 5.52 -2.17 -11.26
N ARG A 181 4.63 -2.90 -11.94
CA ARG A 181 3.81 -2.38 -13.06
C ARG A 181 2.31 -2.58 -12.83
N PHE A 182 1.86 -2.52 -11.58
CA PHE A 182 0.49 -2.83 -11.18
C PHE A 182 -0.56 -2.08 -12.01
N GLY A 183 -0.44 -0.75 -12.13
CA GLY A 183 -1.40 0.08 -12.88
C GLY A 183 -1.37 -0.11 -14.40
N GLU A 184 -0.30 -0.71 -14.95
CA GLU A 184 -0.21 -1.08 -16.36
C GLU A 184 -0.90 -2.42 -16.62
N LEU A 185 -0.69 -3.38 -15.71
CA LEU A 185 -1.26 -4.73 -15.80
C LEU A 185 -2.74 -4.74 -15.50
N PHE A 186 -3.16 -4.06 -14.44
CA PHE A 186 -4.52 -4.14 -13.93
C PHE A 186 -5.33 -2.87 -14.22
N GLY A 187 -6.62 -3.06 -14.41
CA GLY A 187 -7.58 -1.99 -14.74
C GLY A 187 -8.66 -1.92 -13.68
N SER A 188 -9.87 -2.39 -14.03
CA SER A 188 -11.01 -2.44 -13.11
C SER A 188 -11.02 -3.67 -12.19
N VAL A 189 -10.19 -4.68 -12.48
CA VAL A 189 -10.00 -5.90 -11.69
C VAL A 189 -8.52 -6.26 -11.64
N ALA A 190 -8.08 -6.84 -10.52
CA ALA A 190 -6.74 -7.39 -10.33
C ALA A 190 -6.80 -8.68 -9.51
N GLY A 191 -6.09 -9.69 -10.00
CA GLY A 191 -6.03 -11.05 -9.45
C GLY A 191 -5.27 -11.97 -10.39
N SER A 192 -5.28 -13.25 -10.07
CA SER A 192 -4.95 -14.36 -10.97
C SER A 192 -5.96 -14.42 -12.13
N LEU A 193 -5.59 -15.08 -13.23
CA LEU A 193 -6.48 -15.20 -14.39
C LEU A 193 -7.77 -15.92 -14.03
N ASP A 194 -7.69 -16.97 -13.20
CA ASP A 194 -8.84 -17.75 -12.77
C ASP A 194 -9.78 -16.89 -11.91
N SER A 195 -9.27 -16.26 -10.85
CA SER A 195 -10.08 -15.41 -9.96
C SER A 195 -10.72 -14.23 -10.70
N MET A 196 -9.99 -13.60 -11.63
CA MET A 196 -10.56 -12.50 -12.44
C MET A 196 -11.63 -12.99 -13.42
N SER A 197 -11.55 -14.24 -13.89
CA SER A 197 -12.49 -14.82 -14.86
C SER A 197 -13.82 -15.24 -14.23
N GLU A 198 -13.83 -15.54 -12.94
CA GLU A 198 -15.03 -15.88 -12.17
C GLU A 198 -15.85 -14.62 -11.81
N GLU A 199 -15.18 -13.48 -11.69
CA GLU A 199 -15.79 -12.24 -11.23
C GLU A 199 -16.67 -11.57 -12.30
N ARG A 200 -17.75 -10.93 -11.84
CA ARG A 200 -18.73 -10.24 -12.67
C ARG A 200 -19.00 -8.83 -12.14
N LYS A 201 -19.26 -7.89 -13.05
CA LYS A 201 -19.61 -6.53 -12.68
C LYS A 201 -20.97 -6.53 -11.98
N HIS A 202 -21.02 -5.95 -10.78
CA HIS A 202 -22.26 -5.90 -9.99
C HIS A 202 -23.44 -5.24 -10.73
N VAL A 203 -23.19 -4.24 -11.58
CA VAL A 203 -24.28 -3.49 -12.24
C VAL A 203 -24.76 -4.16 -13.53
N SER A 204 -23.85 -4.56 -14.41
CA SER A 204 -24.24 -5.11 -15.73
C SER A 204 -24.24 -6.63 -15.80
N GLY A 205 -23.66 -7.33 -14.83
CA GLY A 205 -23.49 -8.78 -14.85
C GLY A 205 -22.41 -9.27 -15.81
N ASP A 206 -21.77 -8.39 -16.60
CA ASP A 206 -20.73 -8.78 -17.55
C ASP A 206 -19.42 -9.16 -16.86
N ALA A 207 -18.61 -9.96 -17.56
CA ALA A 207 -17.22 -10.20 -17.15
C ALA A 207 -16.40 -8.89 -17.12
N TYR A 208 -15.38 -8.87 -16.25
CA TYR A 208 -14.40 -7.80 -16.25
C TYR A 208 -13.49 -7.89 -17.48
N PHE A 209 -13.11 -6.72 -18.01
CA PHE A 209 -12.12 -6.66 -19.08
C PHE A 209 -10.72 -6.86 -18.50
N ILE A 210 -10.08 -7.98 -18.88
CA ILE A 210 -8.70 -8.30 -18.51
C ILE A 210 -7.75 -7.78 -19.60
N ARG A 211 -6.77 -6.97 -19.21
CA ARG A 211 -5.80 -6.38 -20.15
C ARG A 211 -4.91 -7.45 -20.78
N LYS A 212 -4.49 -7.19 -22.03
CA LYS A 212 -3.59 -8.10 -22.77
C LYS A 212 -2.28 -8.35 -22.03
N GLN A 213 -1.70 -7.31 -21.42
CA GLN A 213 -0.45 -7.41 -20.66
C GLN A 213 -0.60 -8.35 -19.46
N ALA A 214 -1.70 -8.24 -18.69
CA ALA A 214 -1.98 -9.15 -17.59
C ALA A 214 -2.12 -10.60 -18.07
N ARG A 215 -2.82 -10.84 -19.19
CA ARG A 215 -2.93 -12.19 -19.77
C ARG A 215 -1.58 -12.81 -20.12
N VAL A 216 -0.66 -12.02 -20.69
CA VAL A 216 0.67 -12.52 -21.06
C VAL A 216 1.54 -12.79 -19.83
N VAL A 217 1.47 -11.92 -18.82
CA VAL A 217 2.32 -12.02 -17.62
C VAL A 217 1.85 -13.12 -16.66
N LEU A 218 0.54 -13.35 -16.60
CA LEU A 218 -0.10 -14.26 -15.64
C LEU A 218 -0.46 -15.62 -16.26
N GLN A 219 -0.17 -15.84 -17.53
CA GLN A 219 -0.17 -17.19 -18.14
C GLN A 219 1.04 -17.94 -17.59
N ILE A 220 0.81 -18.63 -16.47
CA ILE A 220 1.80 -19.44 -15.75
C ILE A 220 1.32 -20.88 -15.79
#